data_AF-A0A8H6U949-F1
#
_entry.id   AF-A0A8H6U949-F1
#
_cell.length_a   1.000
_cell.length_b   1.000
_cell.length_c   1.000
_cell.angle_alpha   90.00
_cell.angle_beta   90.00
_cell.angle_gamma   90.00
#
_symmetry.space_group_name_H-M   'P 1'
#
loop_
_entity.id
_entity.type
_entity.pdbx_description
1 polymer ?
#
loop_
_entity_poly.entity_id
_entity_poly.type
_entity_poly.pdbx_seq_one_letter_code
_entity_poly.pdbx_strand_id
1 'polypeptide(L)'
;MEILIAAGYPVYRLKVQLRMANGLFDWISDTIYPDIPSTCADSCNVDKPQFTIGHELEDFIQAKYLDVERPPKGKILPVFIDCVGSIVKQDQSGSKRSRDQVKLGRDFAAGFVKSKQIDPAKITRRRVAREVVRDVPEPKADPKEEDEGRARVR
;
A
#
# COMPACT_ATOMS: atom_id res chain seq x y z
N MET A 1 -24.65 10.30 -7.53
CA MET A 1 -24.81 8.99 -6.86
C MET A 1 -25.01 9.16 -5.36
N GLU A 2 -24.16 9.90 -4.65
CA GLU A 2 -24.29 10.12 -3.18
C GLU A 2 -25.69 10.62 -2.75
N ILE A 3 -26.29 11.54 -3.53
CA ILE A 3 -27.65 12.06 -3.27
C ILE A 3 -28.71 10.95 -3.35
N LEU A 4 -28.56 9.96 -4.23
CA LEU A 4 -29.51 8.84 -4.35
C LEU A 4 -29.36 7.86 -3.19
N ILE A 5 -28.13 7.62 -2.74
CA ILE A 5 -27.86 6.82 -1.54
C ILE A 5 -28.47 7.50 -0.31
N ALA A 6 -28.28 8.82 -0.18
CA ALA A 6 -28.84 9.62 0.91
C ALA A 6 -30.38 9.67 0.87
N ALA A 7 -30.98 9.62 -0.32
CA ALA A 7 -32.43 9.52 -0.50
C ALA A 7 -32.99 8.10 -0.25
N GLY A 8 -32.17 7.14 0.16
CA GLY A 8 -32.60 5.80 0.55
C GLY A 8 -32.77 4.81 -0.61
N TYR A 9 -32.28 5.14 -1.82
CA TYR A 9 -32.31 4.18 -2.92
C TYR A 9 -31.36 3.01 -2.63
N PRO A 10 -31.81 1.75 -2.84
CA PRO A 10 -30.99 0.58 -2.58
C PRO A 10 -29.78 0.57 -3.51
N VAL A 11 -28.59 0.37 -2.94
CA VAL A 11 -27.34 0.22 -3.68
C VAL A 11 -26.94 -1.24 -3.69
N TYR A 12 -26.81 -1.81 -4.87
CA TYR A 12 -26.26 -3.14 -5.01
C TYR A 12 -24.75 -3.11 -4.74
N ARG A 13 -24.31 -3.84 -3.71
CA ARG A 13 -22.90 -3.94 -3.32
C ARG A 13 -22.35 -5.31 -3.70
N LEU A 14 -21.28 -5.32 -4.49
CA LEU A 14 -20.53 -6.52 -4.80
C LEU A 14 -19.72 -6.94 -3.57
N LYS A 15 -19.87 -8.20 -3.15
CA LYS A 15 -19.20 -8.76 -1.98
C LYS A 15 -17.92 -9.52 -2.31
N VAL A 16 -17.63 -9.74 -3.60
CA VAL A 16 -16.50 -10.58 -4.03
C VAL A 16 -15.45 -9.72 -4.72
N GLN A 17 -14.21 -9.80 -4.24
CA GLN A 17 -13.04 -9.19 -4.84
C GLN A 17 -12.36 -10.17 -5.82
N LEU A 18 -11.97 -9.65 -6.99
CA LEU A 18 -11.46 -10.47 -8.10
C LEU A 18 -9.99 -10.18 -8.49
N ARG A 19 -9.44 -9.04 -8.03
CA ARG A 19 -8.15 -8.52 -8.53
C ARG A 19 -6.95 -8.80 -7.62
N MET A 20 -7.09 -8.50 -6.34
CA MET A 20 -5.97 -8.54 -5.39
C MET A 20 -5.77 -9.96 -4.86
N ALA A 21 -4.51 -10.37 -4.71
CA ALA A 21 -4.16 -11.62 -4.02
C ALA A 21 -4.72 -11.65 -2.60
N ASN A 22 -5.04 -12.85 -2.11
CA ASN A 22 -5.47 -13.05 -0.72
C ASN A 22 -4.46 -12.43 0.25
N GLY A 23 -4.95 -11.68 1.25
CA GLY A 23 -4.12 -10.91 2.19
C GLY A 23 -4.03 -9.42 1.87
N LEU A 24 -3.95 -9.02 0.60
CA LEU A 24 -3.77 -7.62 0.21
C LEU A 24 -5.03 -6.76 0.42
N PHE A 25 -6.21 -7.38 0.39
CA PHE A 25 -7.49 -6.66 0.56
C PHE A 25 -8.00 -6.68 2.00
N ASP A 26 -7.56 -7.65 2.82
CA ASP A 26 -8.08 -7.92 4.17
C ASP A 26 -8.12 -6.63 5.00
N TRP A 27 -7.00 -5.92 5.11
CA TRP A 27 -6.92 -4.67 5.88
C TRP A 27 -7.84 -3.56 5.35
N ILE A 28 -7.96 -3.44 4.01
CA ILE A 28 -8.79 -2.41 3.38
C ILE A 28 -10.27 -2.73 3.58
N SER A 29 -10.65 -4.01 3.47
CA SER A 29 -12.00 -4.49 3.75
C SER A 29 -12.41 -4.12 5.17
N ASP A 30 -11.57 -4.44 6.15
CA ASP A 30 -11.87 -4.21 7.56
C ASP A 30 -11.93 -2.72 7.91
N THR A 31 -11.08 -1.90 7.28
CA THR A 31 -10.97 -0.47 7.60
C THR A 31 -12.02 0.38 6.88
N ILE A 32 -12.23 0.15 5.58
CA ILE A 32 -13.08 1.00 4.73
C ILE A 32 -14.50 0.45 4.61
N TYR A 33 -14.65 -0.88 4.68
CA TYR A 33 -15.92 -1.57 4.45
C TYR A 33 -16.31 -2.53 5.59
N PRO A 34 -16.28 -2.11 6.87
CA PRO A 34 -16.49 -3.01 8.00
C PRO A 34 -17.86 -3.72 7.98
N ASP A 35 -18.89 -3.05 7.45
CA ASP A 35 -20.26 -3.59 7.40
C ASP A 35 -20.50 -4.53 6.21
N ILE A 36 -19.51 -4.70 5.32
CA ILE A 36 -19.65 -5.54 4.14
C ILE A 36 -18.82 -6.81 4.37
N PRO A 37 -19.45 -7.99 4.54
CA PRO A 37 -18.73 -9.24 4.55
C PRO A 37 -18.22 -9.50 3.13
N SER A 38 -17.00 -9.06 2.86
CA SER A 38 -16.35 -9.22 1.57
C SER A 38 -15.49 -10.49 1.56
N THR A 39 -15.41 -11.15 0.41
CA THR A 39 -14.61 -12.36 0.22
C THR A 39 -13.74 -12.23 -1.03
N CYS A 40 -12.61 -12.91 -1.04
CA CYS A 40 -11.79 -13.06 -2.24
C CYS A 40 -12.26 -14.28 -3.04
N ALA A 41 -12.35 -14.14 -4.36
CA ALA A 41 -12.63 -15.27 -5.25
C ALA A 41 -11.45 -16.24 -5.34
N ASP A 42 -11.69 -17.45 -5.83
CA ASP A 42 -10.62 -18.43 -6.11
C ASP A 42 -9.58 -17.92 -7.12
N SER A 43 -9.94 -16.93 -7.95
CA SER A 43 -8.99 -16.21 -8.82
C SER A 43 -7.93 -15.43 -8.05
N CYS A 44 -8.15 -15.13 -6.77
CA CYS A 44 -7.25 -14.38 -5.90
C CYS A 44 -6.29 -15.27 -5.11
N ASN A 45 -6.32 -16.59 -5.31
CA ASN A 45 -5.36 -17.50 -4.68
C ASN A 45 -3.93 -17.14 -5.11
N VAL A 46 -3.04 -16.93 -4.12
CA VAL A 46 -1.65 -16.52 -4.29
C VAL A 46 -0.81 -17.52 -5.08
N ASP A 47 -1.22 -18.79 -5.15
CA ASP A 47 -0.51 -19.84 -5.90
C ASP A 47 -0.69 -19.70 -7.42
N LYS A 48 -1.54 -18.77 -7.88
CA LYS A 48 -1.79 -18.56 -9.31
C LYS A 48 -0.62 -17.82 -9.98
N PRO A 49 -0.30 -18.15 -11.26
CA PRO A 49 0.83 -17.56 -11.98
C PRO A 49 0.81 -16.02 -12.10
N GLN A 50 -0.38 -15.41 -12.03
CA GLN A 50 -0.52 -13.96 -12.06
C GLN A 50 0.09 -13.25 -10.83
N PHE A 51 0.30 -13.98 -9.72
CA PHE A 51 0.87 -13.45 -8.47
C PHE A 51 2.33 -13.83 -8.25
N THR A 52 3.00 -14.47 -9.22
CA THR A 52 4.43 -14.81 -9.15
C THR A 52 5.30 -13.60 -8.80
N ILE A 53 4.99 -12.43 -9.38
CA ILE A 53 5.72 -11.18 -9.10
C ILE A 53 5.59 -10.75 -7.64
N GLY A 54 4.46 -11.05 -7.00
CA GLY A 54 4.26 -10.80 -5.57
C GLY A 54 5.20 -11.64 -4.71
N HIS A 55 5.33 -12.94 -5.01
CA HIS A 55 6.28 -13.83 -4.33
C HIS A 55 7.74 -13.42 -4.57
N GLU A 56 8.09 -13.02 -5.80
CA GLU A 56 9.43 -12.52 -6.12
C GLU A 56 9.75 -11.22 -5.36
N LEU A 57 8.75 -10.38 -5.14
CA LEU A 57 8.86 -9.16 -4.33
C LEU A 57 9.09 -9.51 -2.86
N GLU A 58 8.38 -10.48 -2.30
CA GLU A 58 8.58 -10.96 -0.94
C GLU A 58 10.01 -11.49 -0.75
N ASP A 59 10.49 -12.35 -1.66
CA ASP A 59 11.87 -12.85 -1.63
C ASP A 59 12.90 -11.72 -1.68
N PHE A 60 12.67 -10.72 -2.53
CA PHE A 60 13.55 -9.56 -2.64
C PHE A 60 13.60 -8.75 -1.35
N ILE A 61 12.45 -8.58 -0.69
CA ILE A 61 12.33 -7.86 0.58
C ILE A 61 13.02 -8.65 1.69
N GLN A 62 12.80 -9.96 1.76
CA GLN A 62 13.46 -10.85 2.72
C GLN A 62 14.98 -10.83 2.58
N ALA A 63 15.50 -10.81 1.34
CA ALA A 63 16.93 -10.72 1.09
C ALA A 63 17.52 -9.36 1.47
N LYS A 64 16.74 -8.29 1.38
CA LYS A 64 17.18 -6.91 1.65
C LYS A 64 16.99 -6.48 3.11
N TYR A 65 15.94 -6.97 3.76
CA TYR A 65 15.55 -6.61 5.12
C TYR A 65 15.32 -7.88 5.92
N LEU A 66 16.35 -8.32 6.65
CA LEU A 66 16.35 -9.58 7.39
C LEU A 66 15.35 -9.60 8.56
N ASP A 67 14.99 -8.43 9.08
CA ASP A 67 14.09 -8.27 10.23
C ASP A 67 12.60 -8.29 9.84
N VAL A 68 12.30 -8.40 8.55
CA VAL A 68 10.93 -8.43 8.03
C VAL A 68 10.47 -9.87 8.06
N GLU A 69 9.38 -10.16 8.78
CA GLU A 69 8.80 -11.50 8.80
C GLU A 69 8.14 -11.83 7.45
N ARG A 70 8.16 -13.12 7.06
CA ARG A 70 7.41 -13.56 5.89
C ARG A 70 5.91 -13.53 6.18
N PRO A 71 5.08 -13.26 5.17
CA PRO A 71 3.65 -13.35 5.33
C PRO A 71 3.20 -14.79 5.62
N PRO A 72 2.04 -14.95 6.28
CA PRO A 72 1.47 -16.27 6.53
C PRO A 72 1.24 -17.06 5.23
N LYS A 73 1.32 -18.39 5.32
CA LYS A 73 1.11 -19.27 4.18
C LYS A 73 -0.25 -18.99 3.50
N GLY A 74 -0.23 -18.87 2.17
CA GLY A 74 -1.43 -18.62 1.36
C GLY A 74 -1.87 -17.16 1.30
N LYS A 75 -1.06 -16.23 1.83
CA LYS A 75 -1.31 -14.79 1.76
C LYS A 75 -0.10 -14.03 1.23
N ILE A 76 -0.39 -12.94 0.53
CA ILE A 76 0.57 -11.88 0.20
C ILE A 76 0.13 -10.65 0.97
N LEU A 77 1.04 -10.02 1.71
CA LEU A 77 0.75 -8.86 2.56
C LEU A 77 1.39 -7.57 2.01
N PRO A 78 0.75 -6.41 2.21
CA PRO A 78 1.33 -5.14 1.81
C PRO A 78 2.58 -4.83 2.64
N VAL A 79 3.62 -4.29 1.99
CA VAL A 79 4.86 -3.88 2.67
C VAL A 79 4.96 -2.36 2.70
N PHE A 80 5.26 -1.83 3.89
CA PHE A 80 5.47 -0.41 4.11
C PHE A 80 6.95 -0.16 4.44
N ILE A 81 7.56 0.74 3.68
CA ILE A 81 8.93 1.19 3.92
C ILE A 81 8.86 2.55 4.58
N ASP A 82 9.21 2.60 5.85
CA ASP A 82 9.31 3.86 6.58
C ASP A 82 10.53 4.66 6.12
N CYS A 83 10.33 5.96 5.89
CA CYS A 83 11.34 6.89 5.41
C CYS A 83 11.71 7.86 6.53
N VAL A 84 12.20 7.32 7.65
CA VAL A 84 12.53 8.10 8.86
C VAL A 84 13.54 9.19 8.52
N GLY A 85 13.32 10.40 9.04
CA GLY A 85 14.17 11.57 8.80
C GLY A 85 14.00 12.24 7.44
N SER A 86 13.09 11.76 6.58
CA SER A 86 12.83 12.39 5.28
C SER A 86 12.17 13.77 5.42
N ILE A 87 12.57 14.71 4.54
CA ILE A 87 12.05 16.08 4.57
C ILE A 87 11.06 16.31 3.44
N VAL A 88 9.86 16.78 3.79
CA VAL A 88 8.84 17.22 2.84
C VAL A 88 8.98 18.73 2.61
N LYS A 89 9.07 19.14 1.34
CA LYS A 89 9.10 20.54 0.92
C LYS A 89 7.81 20.89 0.18
N GLN A 90 7.22 22.02 0.52
CA GLN A 90 6.07 22.58 -0.18
C GLN A 90 6.54 23.59 -1.22
N ASP A 91 5.95 23.57 -2.41
CA ASP A 91 6.18 24.58 -3.44
C ASP A 91 5.21 25.76 -3.32
N GLN A 92 5.41 26.80 -4.13
CA GLN A 92 4.56 27.99 -4.14
C GLN A 92 3.10 27.68 -4.54
N SER A 93 2.84 26.55 -5.19
CA SER A 93 1.48 26.10 -5.55
C SER A 93 0.77 25.36 -4.40
N GLY A 94 1.47 25.15 -3.29
CA GLY A 94 1.00 24.36 -2.15
C GLY A 94 1.18 22.85 -2.31
N SER A 95 1.81 22.40 -3.39
CA SER A 95 2.10 20.99 -3.63
C SER A 95 3.27 20.52 -2.76
N LYS A 96 3.11 19.36 -2.11
CA LYS A 96 4.12 18.80 -1.21
C LYS A 96 4.94 17.73 -1.95
N ARG A 97 6.26 17.74 -1.74
CA ARG A 97 7.17 16.72 -2.28
C ARG A 97 8.27 16.35 -1.29
N SER A 98 8.54 15.06 -1.14
CA SER A 98 9.77 14.56 -0.51
C SER A 98 10.70 14.02 -1.59
N ARG A 99 11.95 14.52 -1.66
CA ARG A 99 12.94 13.96 -2.59
C ARG A 99 13.43 12.60 -2.12
N ASP A 100 13.48 12.39 -0.81
CA ASP A 100 14.00 11.18 -0.18
C ASP A 100 13.08 10.00 -0.45
N GLN A 101 11.77 10.16 -0.23
CA GLN A 101 10.77 9.12 -0.58
C GLN A 101 10.80 8.76 -2.06
N VAL A 102 11.04 9.75 -2.92
CA VAL A 102 11.10 9.55 -4.38
C VAL A 102 12.35 8.79 -4.78
N LYS A 103 13.49 9.13 -4.17
CA LYS A 103 14.76 8.45 -4.39
C LYS A 103 14.66 7.01 -3.89
N LEU A 104 14.20 6.81 -2.64
CA LEU A 104 14.04 5.49 -2.04
C LEU A 104 13.10 4.60 -2.85
N GLY A 105 11.91 5.09 -3.22
CA GLY A 105 10.96 4.32 -4.02
C GLY A 105 11.49 3.99 -5.43
N ARG A 106 12.25 4.91 -6.04
CA ARG A 106 12.92 4.66 -7.34
C ARG A 106 14.02 3.61 -7.21
N ASP A 107 14.89 3.75 -6.21
CA ASP A 107 16.04 2.86 -6.00
C ASP A 107 15.56 1.46 -5.59
N PHE A 108 14.49 1.37 -4.81
CA PHE A 108 13.82 0.11 -4.50
C PHE A 108 13.29 -0.58 -5.77
N ALA A 109 12.51 0.13 -6.60
CA ALA A 109 11.96 -0.44 -7.83
C ALA A 109 13.07 -0.85 -8.81
N ALA A 110 14.12 -0.03 -8.95
CA ALA A 110 15.27 -0.34 -9.80
C ALA A 110 16.04 -1.57 -9.28
N GLY A 111 16.22 -1.69 -7.96
CA GLY A 111 16.85 -2.86 -7.35
C GLY A 111 16.04 -4.14 -7.54
N PHE A 112 14.72 -4.04 -7.41
CA PHE A 112 13.81 -5.18 -7.64
C PHE A 112 13.88 -5.66 -9.09
N VAL A 113 13.74 -4.75 -10.07
CA VAL A 113 13.88 -5.07 -11.49
C VAL A 113 15.23 -5.71 -11.81
N LYS A 114 16.32 -5.16 -11.29
CA LYS A 114 17.67 -5.67 -11.57
C LYS A 114 17.95 -7.04 -10.95
N SER A 115 17.45 -7.29 -9.73
CA SER A 115 17.73 -8.53 -9.00
C SER A 115 16.86 -9.70 -9.47
N LYS A 116 15.58 -9.45 -9.75
CA LYS A 116 14.60 -10.47 -10.12
C LYS A 116 14.28 -10.49 -11.62
N GLN A 117 14.86 -9.57 -12.41
CA GLN A 117 14.68 -9.46 -13.87
C GLN A 117 13.20 -9.30 -14.27
N ILE A 118 12.45 -8.54 -13.48
CA ILE A 118 11.02 -8.28 -13.70
C ILE A 118 10.84 -7.29 -14.84
N ASP A 119 9.84 -7.55 -15.70
CA ASP A 119 9.37 -6.59 -16.68
C ASP A 119 8.91 -5.29 -16.01
N PRO A 120 9.60 -4.15 -16.23
CA PRO A 120 9.26 -2.87 -15.60
C PRO A 120 7.83 -2.40 -15.92
N ALA A 121 7.24 -2.83 -17.05
CA ALA A 121 5.88 -2.45 -17.43
C ALA A 121 4.82 -2.97 -16.44
N LYS A 122 5.15 -4.00 -15.65
CA LYS A 122 4.28 -4.57 -14.62
C LYS A 122 4.35 -3.81 -13.28
N ILE A 123 5.24 -2.81 -13.18
CA ILE A 123 5.41 -2.00 -11.97
C ILE A 123 4.92 -0.58 -12.25
N THR A 124 3.95 -0.13 -11.47
CA THR A 124 3.46 1.26 -11.53
C THR A 124 3.84 2.03 -10.29
N ARG A 125 4.53 3.16 -10.45
CA ARG A 125 4.82 4.10 -9.36
C ARG A 125 3.75 5.18 -9.32
N ARG A 126 2.91 5.17 -8.28
CA ARG A 126 1.93 6.23 -8.02
C ARG A 126 2.48 7.24 -7.01
N ARG A 127 2.26 8.54 -7.27
CA ARG A 127 2.52 9.62 -6.31
C ARG A 127 1.28 10.48 -6.17
N VAL A 128 0.96 10.87 -4.95
CA VAL A 128 0.01 11.95 -4.67
C VAL A 128 0.83 13.15 -4.18
N ALA A 129 0.67 14.31 -4.83
CA ALA A 129 1.41 15.53 -4.49
C ALA A 129 0.47 16.69 -4.07
N ARG A 130 -0.82 16.56 -4.39
CA ARG A 130 -1.85 17.53 -4.03
C ARG A 130 -2.73 16.92 -2.94
N GLU A 131 -2.58 17.43 -1.74
CA GLU A 131 -3.52 17.19 -0.67
C GLU A 131 -4.75 18.05 -0.98
N VAL A 132 -5.89 17.42 -1.27
CA VAL A 132 -7.17 18.14 -1.22
C VAL A 132 -7.47 18.27 0.26
N VAL A 133 -7.03 19.38 0.85
CA VAL A 133 -7.35 19.73 2.24
C VAL A 133 -8.87 19.80 2.32
N ARG A 134 -9.48 18.78 2.94
CA ARG A 134 -10.76 18.96 3.62
C ARG A 134 -10.37 19.34 5.03
N ASP A 135 -10.68 20.57 5.44
CA ASP A 135 -10.37 21.09 6.77
C ASP A 135 -10.91 20.14 7.84
N VAL A 136 -10.01 19.41 8.48
CA VAL A 136 -10.27 18.69 9.73
C VAL A 136 -9.29 19.27 10.75
N PRO A 137 -9.75 19.86 11.86
CA PRO A 137 -8.86 20.49 12.83
C PRO A 137 -8.04 19.42 13.57
N GLU A 138 -6.71 19.57 13.55
CA GLU A 138 -5.77 18.70 14.28
C GLU A 138 -5.84 18.94 15.80
N PRO A 139 -5.83 17.89 16.64
CA PRO A 139 -5.51 18.02 18.05
C PRO A 139 -3.97 18.04 18.24
N LYS A 140 -3.51 18.88 19.18
CA LYS A 140 -2.08 19.12 19.48
C LYS A 140 -1.40 17.86 20.05
N ALA A 141 -0.15 17.62 19.63
CA ALA A 141 0.69 16.52 20.12
C ALA A 141 1.83 17.00 21.05
N ASP A 142 2.15 16.18 22.04
CA ASP A 142 3.35 16.24 22.91
C ASP A 142 4.46 15.28 22.40
N PRO A 143 5.74 15.42 22.83
CA PRO A 143 6.90 15.11 21.99
C PRO A 143 7.52 13.70 22.11
N LYS A 144 7.84 13.18 20.91
CA LYS A 144 8.99 12.38 20.38
C LYS A 144 9.72 11.33 21.25
N GLU A 145 9.81 10.13 20.67
CA GLU A 145 10.91 9.17 20.87
C GLU A 145 11.43 8.75 19.47
N GLU A 146 12.75 8.79 19.27
CA GLU A 146 13.45 8.49 18.02
C GLU A 146 13.66 6.97 17.89
N ASP A 147 13.21 6.37 16.78
CA ASP A 147 13.49 4.96 16.43
C ASP A 147 13.88 4.89 14.94
N GLU A 148 14.98 4.19 14.67
CA GLU A 148 15.61 4.08 13.36
C GLU A 148 14.74 3.26 12.39
N GLY A 149 14.77 3.63 11.11
CA GLY A 149 13.84 3.15 10.08
C GLY A 149 13.73 1.63 9.97
N ARG A 150 12.56 1.11 10.40
CA ARG A 150 12.21 -0.31 10.41
C ARG A 150 11.17 -0.59 9.33
N ALA A 151 11.46 -1.52 8.43
CA ALA A 151 10.42 -2.10 7.57
C ALA A 151 9.53 -3.01 8.44
N ARG A 152 8.21 -2.81 8.39
CA ARG A 152 7.25 -3.61 9.16
C ARG A 152 6.24 -4.26 8.21
N VAL A 153 5.96 -5.54 8.45
CA VAL A 153 4.78 -6.23 7.92
C VAL A 153 3.67 -6.07 8.95
N ARG A 154 2.44 -5.84 8.51
CA ARG A 154 1.23 -5.93 9.34
C ARG A 154 0.27 -6.92 8.70
#